data_AF-A0A8T4TL87-F1
#
_entry.id   AF-A0A8T4TL87-F1
#
_cell.length_a   1.000
_cell.length_b   1.000
_cell.length_c   1.000
_cell.angle_alpha   90.00
_cell.angle_beta   90.00
_cell.angle_gamma   90.00
#
_symmetry.space_group_name_H-M   'P 1'
#
loop_
_entity.id
_entity.type
_entity.pdbx_description
1 polymer ?
#
loop_
_entity_poly.entity_id
_entity_poly.type
_entity_poly.pdbx_seq_one_letter_code
_entity_poly.pdbx_strand_id
1 'polypeptide(L)'
;METKKIALTAGIAVLFVLFIVFLVDAVYEQPKYDEYCNQTYYPEPLPLGVQQNCSQINAQKIAEQCYKDKGEVRYKYDSKGCPEEAHCDYCSKKFHEESSKYNKNIFYISAIIGIITILTGLYLPKILDAIASGFMFGGILVLIQGTFRVFGDLSKTLRAVILGIELIILVWIGYKKVKDKK
;
A
#
# COMPACT_ATOMS: atom_id res chain seq x y z
N MET A 1 -33.36 13.69 8.92
CA MET A 1 -32.33 14.65 8.46
C MET A 1 -32.74 15.11 7.07
N GLU A 2 -32.72 16.41 6.78
CA GLU A 2 -33.05 16.96 5.45
C GLU A 2 -32.17 16.33 4.36
N THR A 3 -32.75 15.82 3.27
CA THR A 3 -32.02 15.13 2.17
C THR A 3 -30.82 15.95 1.65
N LYS A 4 -30.96 17.28 1.59
CA LYS A 4 -29.90 18.20 1.18
C LYS A 4 -28.68 18.15 2.11
N LYS A 5 -28.90 18.01 3.43
CA LYS A 5 -27.82 17.91 4.42
C LYS A 5 -27.08 16.58 4.31
N ILE A 6 -27.80 15.48 4.06
CA ILE A 6 -27.19 14.17 3.85
C ILE A 6 -26.30 14.18 2.60
N ALA A 7 -26.81 14.72 1.48
CA ALA A 7 -26.04 14.83 0.24
C ALA A 7 -24.76 15.66 0.44
N LEU A 8 -24.86 16.78 1.16
CA LEU A 8 -23.69 17.62 1.47
C LEU A 8 -22.66 16.87 2.35
N THR A 9 -23.11 16.20 3.41
CA THR A 9 -22.25 15.38 4.28
C THR A 9 -21.49 14.32 3.49
N ALA A 10 -22.19 13.58 2.63
CA ALA A 10 -21.58 12.54 1.80
C ALA A 10 -20.57 13.12 0.81
N GLY A 11 -20.91 14.24 0.15
CA GLY A 11 -20.00 14.93 -0.76
C GLY A 11 -18.71 15.39 -0.08
N ILE A 12 -18.83 16.00 1.11
CA ILE A 12 -17.65 16.42 1.91
C ILE A 12 -16.80 15.21 2.29
N ALA A 13 -17.42 14.14 2.80
CA ALA A 13 -16.69 12.96 3.24
C ALA A 13 -15.88 12.32 2.09
N VAL A 14 -16.50 12.14 0.92
CA VAL A 14 -15.84 11.53 -0.25
C VAL A 14 -14.74 12.44 -0.80
N LEU A 15 -15.02 13.72 -1.01
CA LEU A 15 -14.03 14.66 -1.53
C LEU A 15 -12.86 14.84 -0.56
N PHE A 16 -13.11 14.82 0.74
CA PHE A 16 -12.05 14.88 1.75
C PHE A 16 -11.10 13.68 1.65
N VAL A 17 -11.63 12.46 1.53
CA VAL A 17 -10.80 11.25 1.38
C VAL A 17 -9.97 11.33 0.10
N LEU A 18 -10.57 11.71 -1.02
CA LEU A 18 -9.86 11.89 -2.29
C LEU A 18 -8.75 12.94 -2.16
N PHE A 19 -9.05 14.07 -1.54
CA PHE A 19 -8.09 15.13 -1.29
C PHE A 19 -6.89 14.61 -0.49
N ILE A 20 -7.11 13.87 0.61
CA ILE A 20 -6.02 13.29 1.40
C ILE A 20 -5.21 12.29 0.58
N VAL A 21 -5.86 11.43 -0.22
CA VAL A 21 -5.15 10.45 -1.06
C VAL A 21 -4.23 11.14 -2.06
N PHE A 22 -4.73 12.15 -2.78
CA PHE A 22 -3.91 12.90 -3.75
C PHE A 22 -2.85 13.77 -3.08
N LEU A 23 -3.14 14.35 -1.92
CA LEU A 23 -2.17 15.13 -1.17
C LEU A 23 -0.98 14.25 -0.74
N VAL A 24 -1.28 13.05 -0.25
CA VAL A 24 -0.25 12.10 0.16
C VAL A 24 0.56 11.61 -1.04
N ASP A 25 -0.09 11.33 -2.17
CA ASP A 25 0.60 10.96 -3.42
C ASP A 25 1.53 12.08 -3.93
N ALA A 26 1.11 13.34 -3.79
CA ALA A 26 1.91 14.49 -4.19
C ALA A 26 3.14 14.76 -3.30
N VAL A 27 3.13 14.29 -2.04
CA VAL A 27 4.20 14.56 -1.05
C VAL A 27 5.07 13.33 -0.80
N TYR A 28 4.55 12.11 -1.02
CA TYR A 28 5.21 10.86 -0.71
C TYR A 28 5.11 9.90 -1.90
N GLU A 29 6.18 9.88 -2.70
CA GLU A 29 6.26 9.11 -3.95
C GLU A 29 6.20 7.60 -3.73
N GLN A 30 5.34 6.94 -4.48
CA GLN A 30 5.23 5.49 -4.46
C GLN A 30 6.45 4.86 -5.17
N PRO A 31 7.09 3.83 -4.58
CA PRO A 31 8.15 3.10 -5.27
C PRO A 31 7.62 2.48 -6.56
N LYS A 32 8.33 2.69 -7.68
CA LYS A 32 7.93 2.14 -8.99
C LYS A 32 8.74 0.90 -9.31
N TYR A 33 8.08 -0.13 -9.81
CA TYR A 33 8.73 -1.41 -10.13
C TYR A 33 9.96 -1.24 -11.04
N ASP A 34 9.84 -0.40 -12.09
CA ASP A 34 10.90 -0.20 -13.09
C ASP A 34 12.16 0.48 -12.52
N GLU A 35 12.07 1.20 -11.39
CA GLU A 35 13.23 1.80 -10.70
C GLU A 35 14.08 0.73 -10.01
N TYR A 36 13.47 -0.39 -9.63
CA TYR A 36 14.17 -1.52 -9.04
C TYR A 36 14.53 -2.56 -10.12
N CYS A 37 13.62 -2.79 -11.06
CA CYS A 37 13.66 -3.86 -12.06
C CYS A 37 13.77 -3.24 -13.44
N ASN A 38 14.97 -2.80 -13.80
CA ASN A 38 15.16 -2.19 -15.11
C ASN A 38 15.03 -3.25 -16.21
N GLN A 39 14.04 -3.06 -17.09
CA GLN A 39 13.71 -4.00 -18.15
C GLN A 39 14.72 -4.03 -19.31
N THR A 40 15.67 -3.09 -19.37
CA THR A 40 16.71 -3.11 -20.42
C THR A 40 17.69 -4.28 -20.31
N TYR A 41 17.63 -5.06 -19.22
CA TYR A 41 18.45 -6.26 -19.02
C TYR A 41 17.71 -7.57 -19.32
N TYR A 42 16.54 -7.52 -19.96
CA TYR A 42 15.93 -8.71 -20.54
C TYR A 42 16.53 -8.92 -21.94
N PRO A 43 17.47 -9.85 -22.14
CA PRO A 43 17.74 -10.31 -23.48
C PRO A 43 16.40 -10.81 -24.04
N GLU A 44 15.95 -10.22 -25.15
CA GLU A 44 14.80 -10.72 -25.88
C GLU A 44 14.94 -12.24 -26.03
N PRO A 45 13.85 -13.02 -25.88
CA PRO A 45 13.94 -14.46 -26.09
C PRO A 45 14.48 -14.71 -27.49
N LEU A 46 15.71 -15.24 -27.56
CA LEU A 46 16.32 -15.59 -28.83
C LEU A 46 15.41 -16.58 -29.57
N PRO A 47 15.20 -16.39 -30.88
CA PRO A 47 14.33 -17.27 -31.65
C PRO A 47 14.79 -18.72 -31.52
N LEU A 48 13.86 -19.61 -31.17
CA LEU A 48 14.04 -21.06 -31.13
C LEU A 48 14.46 -21.55 -32.53
N GLY A 49 15.75 -21.62 -32.78
CA GLY A 49 16.27 -21.91 -34.12
C GLY A 49 17.66 -22.52 -34.21
N VAL A 50 18.37 -22.75 -33.10
CA VAL A 50 19.70 -23.38 -33.18
C VAL A 50 19.81 -24.48 -32.12
N GLN A 51 19.84 -25.74 -32.58
CA GLN A 51 20.38 -26.86 -31.80
C GLN A 51 21.86 -26.55 -31.51
N GLN A 52 22.13 -25.85 -30.41
CA GLN A 52 23.49 -25.60 -29.96
C GLN A 52 23.86 -26.57 -28.85
N ASN A 53 25.04 -27.17 -28.98
CA ASN A 53 25.71 -27.87 -27.89
C ASN A 53 26.20 -26.83 -26.86
N CYS A 54 25.28 -26.29 -26.05
CA CYS A 54 25.64 -25.40 -24.96
C CYS A 54 26.38 -26.18 -23.86
N SER A 55 27.44 -25.59 -23.32
CA SER A 55 28.10 -26.10 -22.12
C SER A 55 27.14 -26.07 -20.93
N GLN A 56 27.08 -27.16 -20.15
CA GLN A 56 26.24 -27.21 -18.96
C GLN A 56 26.83 -26.35 -17.85
N ILE A 57 26.13 -25.27 -17.51
CA ILE A 57 26.41 -24.48 -16.31
C ILE A 57 25.72 -25.09 -15.08
N ASN A 58 26.34 -25.00 -13.91
CA ASN A 58 25.73 -25.46 -12.65
C ASN A 58 24.70 -24.44 -12.12
N ALA A 59 23.70 -24.13 -12.94
CA ALA A 59 22.65 -23.15 -12.63
C ALA A 59 21.71 -23.65 -11.52
N GLN A 60 21.61 -24.96 -11.33
CA GLN A 60 20.67 -25.55 -10.37
C GLN A 60 21.03 -25.19 -8.92
N LYS A 61 22.30 -25.26 -8.54
CA LYS A 61 22.74 -24.88 -7.18
C LYS A 61 22.53 -23.39 -6.90
N ILE A 62 22.74 -22.54 -7.90
CA ILE A 62 22.50 -21.10 -7.81
C ILE A 62 21.00 -20.84 -7.68
N ALA A 63 20.17 -21.56 -8.45
CA ALA A 63 18.72 -21.43 -8.42
C ALA A 63 18.10 -21.78 -7.07
N GLU A 64 18.52 -22.89 -6.47
CA GLU A 64 18.04 -23.31 -5.15
C GLU A 64 18.32 -22.25 -4.07
N GLN A 65 19.54 -21.70 -4.08
CA GLN A 65 19.91 -20.63 -3.14
C GLN A 65 19.15 -19.34 -3.44
N CYS A 66 18.96 -19.00 -4.71
CA CYS A 66 18.18 -17.85 -5.15
C CYS A 66 16.76 -17.85 -4.61
N TYR A 67 16.03 -18.95 -4.82
CA TYR A 67 14.64 -19.06 -4.42
C TYR A 67 14.50 -19.04 -2.89
N LYS A 68 15.45 -19.66 -2.18
CA LYS A 68 15.50 -19.60 -0.71
C LYS A 68 15.63 -18.16 -0.21
N ASP A 69 16.40 -17.34 -0.90
CA ASP A 69 16.61 -15.93 -0.56
C ASP A 69 15.55 -14.97 -1.14
N LYS A 70 14.52 -15.52 -1.80
CA LYS A 70 13.46 -14.81 -2.54
C LYS A 70 13.98 -13.96 -3.70
N GLY A 71 15.08 -14.38 -4.30
CA GLY A 71 15.58 -13.85 -5.57
C GLY A 71 14.97 -14.59 -6.76
N GLU A 72 15.15 -14.01 -7.94
CA GLU A 72 14.85 -14.61 -9.23
C GLU A 72 16.15 -14.96 -9.93
N VAL A 73 16.22 -16.14 -10.54
CA VAL A 73 17.39 -16.57 -11.29
C VAL A 73 17.39 -15.87 -12.64
N ARG A 74 18.52 -15.25 -12.98
CA ARG A 74 18.75 -14.62 -14.28
C ARG A 74 19.95 -15.26 -14.96
N TYR A 75 19.85 -15.38 -16.28
CA TYR A 75 20.89 -15.95 -17.13
C TYR A 75 21.47 -14.85 -18.01
N LYS A 76 22.80 -14.80 -18.08
CA LYS A 76 23.49 -14.10 -19.17
C LYS A 76 23.72 -15.10 -20.29
N TYR A 77 23.42 -14.68 -21.50
CA TYR A 77 23.59 -15.49 -22.70
C TYR A 77 24.76 -14.95 -23.51
N ASP A 78 25.52 -15.86 -24.11
CA ASP A 78 26.56 -15.49 -25.06
C ASP A 78 25.95 -15.02 -26.41
N SER A 79 26.80 -14.63 -27.36
CA SER A 79 26.38 -14.23 -28.71
C SER A 79 25.65 -15.34 -29.50
N LYS A 80 25.67 -16.57 -29.00
CA LYS A 80 25.05 -17.75 -29.58
C LYS A 80 23.74 -18.13 -28.89
N GLY A 81 23.38 -17.45 -27.80
CA GLY A 81 22.18 -17.75 -27.03
C GLY A 81 22.32 -18.89 -26.04
N CYS A 82 23.55 -19.33 -25.75
CA CYS A 82 23.81 -20.31 -24.69
C CYS A 82 23.97 -19.59 -23.34
N PRO A 83 23.42 -20.15 -22.25
CA PRO A 83 23.58 -19.56 -20.92
C PRO A 83 25.04 -19.71 -20.46
N GLU A 84 25.72 -18.58 -20.28
CA GLU A 84 27.14 -18.51 -19.88
C GLU A 84 27.27 -18.39 -18.35
N GLU A 85 26.38 -17.61 -17.73
CA GLU A 85 26.40 -17.33 -16.30
C GLU A 85 24.98 -17.26 -15.74
N ALA A 86 24.75 -17.88 -14.57
CA ALA A 86 23.53 -17.72 -13.78
C ALA A 86 23.82 -16.84 -12.56
N HIS A 87 22.98 -15.85 -12.29
CA HIS A 87 23.08 -14.98 -11.13
C HIS A 87 21.71 -14.76 -10.49
N CYS A 88 21.73 -14.31 -9.24
CA CYS A 88 20.52 -13.98 -8.50
C CYS A 88 20.18 -12.51 -8.58
N ASP A 89 18.97 -12.23 -9.04
CA ASP A 89 18.37 -10.91 -9.05
C ASP A 89 17.42 -10.77 -7.87
N TYR A 90 17.68 -9.76 -7.03
CA TYR A 90 16.88 -9.45 -5.85
C TYR A 90 16.01 -8.22 -6.06
N CYS A 91 15.80 -7.77 -7.29
CA CYS A 91 14.98 -6.61 -7.57
C CYS A 91 13.57 -6.77 -6.97
N SER A 92 12.83 -7.83 -7.32
CA SER A 92 11.44 -8.01 -6.88
C SER A 92 11.32 -7.99 -5.35
N LYS A 93 12.34 -8.53 -4.66
CA LYS A 93 12.46 -8.47 -3.21
C LYS A 93 12.67 -7.04 -2.70
N LYS A 94 13.63 -6.29 -3.27
CA LYS A 94 13.89 -4.90 -2.88
C LYS A 94 12.65 -4.02 -3.11
N PHE A 95 11.99 -4.17 -4.27
CA PHE A 95 10.74 -3.46 -4.57
C PHE A 95 9.65 -3.79 -3.55
N HIS A 96 9.46 -5.06 -3.21
CA HIS A 96 8.46 -5.48 -2.23
C HIS A 96 8.80 -4.95 -0.82
N GLU A 97 10.07 -4.94 -0.43
CA GLU A 97 10.52 -4.39 0.86
C GLU A 97 10.24 -2.88 0.95
N GLU A 98 10.58 -2.11 -0.09
CA GLU A 98 10.35 -0.67 -0.13
C GLU A 98 8.87 -0.32 -0.26
N SER A 99 8.11 -1.07 -1.07
CA SER A 99 6.64 -0.93 -1.17
C SER A 99 5.96 -1.19 0.17
N SER A 100 6.43 -2.19 0.92
CA SER A 100 5.87 -2.49 2.23
C SER A 100 6.19 -1.41 3.26
N LYS A 101 7.40 -0.85 3.25
CA LYS A 101 7.76 0.32 4.09
C LYS A 101 6.90 1.53 3.74
N TYR A 102 6.74 1.81 2.44
CA TYR A 102 5.88 2.87 1.93
C TYR A 102 4.45 2.72 2.45
N ASN A 103 3.83 1.56 2.27
CA ASN A 103 2.46 1.31 2.69
C ASN A 103 2.27 1.49 4.20
N LYS A 104 3.23 1.02 5.01
CA LYS A 104 3.20 1.20 6.48
C LYS A 104 3.29 2.67 6.87
N ASN A 105 4.18 3.44 6.25
CA ASN A 105 4.31 4.87 6.53
C ASN A 105 3.02 5.62 6.19
N ILE A 106 2.43 5.33 5.03
CA ILE A 106 1.13 5.88 4.64
C ILE A 106 0.05 5.56 5.66
N PHE A 107 -0.01 4.32 6.14
CA PHE A 107 -1.00 3.93 7.15
C PHE A 107 -0.87 4.77 8.42
N TYR A 108 0.35 4.98 8.92
CA TYR A 108 0.54 5.84 10.10
C TYR A 108 0.15 7.29 9.84
N ILE A 109 0.47 7.83 8.66
CA ILE A 109 0.09 9.19 8.26
C ILE A 109 -1.45 9.31 8.17
N SER A 110 -2.10 8.41 7.45
CA SER A 110 -3.57 8.36 7.32
C SER A 110 -4.25 8.14 8.66
N ALA A 111 -3.67 7.33 9.57
CA ALA A 111 -4.19 7.13 10.91
C ALA A 111 -4.23 8.43 11.71
N ILE A 112 -3.11 9.16 11.73
CA ILE A 112 -3.00 10.45 12.43
C ILE A 112 -3.97 11.47 11.83
N ILE A 113 -3.98 11.62 10.50
CA ILE A 113 -4.87 12.54 9.79
C ILE A 113 -6.34 12.18 10.05
N GLY A 114 -6.71 10.91 9.96
CA GLY A 114 -8.06 10.43 10.20
C GLY A 114 -8.55 10.75 11.61
N ILE A 115 -7.72 10.49 12.63
CA ILE A 115 -8.04 10.81 14.03
C ILE A 115 -8.19 12.33 14.22
N ILE A 116 -7.25 13.15 13.72
CA ILE A 116 -7.33 14.62 13.81
C ILE A 116 -8.60 15.14 13.13
N THR A 117 -8.96 14.57 11.98
CA THR A 117 -10.16 14.95 11.22
C THR A 117 -11.43 14.62 12.01
N ILE A 118 -11.50 13.43 12.62
CA ILE A 118 -12.62 13.03 13.48
C ILE A 118 -12.74 13.99 14.67
N LEU A 119 -11.61 14.28 15.34
CA LEU A 119 -11.59 15.22 16.46
C LEU A 119 -12.07 16.61 16.02
N THR A 120 -11.57 17.12 14.89
CA THR A 120 -11.99 18.41 14.33
C THR A 120 -13.50 18.42 14.07
N GLY A 121 -14.03 17.37 13.45
CA GLY A 121 -15.47 17.18 13.25
C GLY A 121 -16.28 17.19 14.56
N LEU A 122 -15.73 16.62 15.63
CA LEU A 122 -16.37 16.57 16.95
C LEU A 122 -16.39 17.92 17.71
N TYR A 123 -15.40 18.78 17.47
CA TYR A 123 -15.28 20.09 18.12
C TYR A 123 -15.91 21.23 17.32
N LEU A 124 -16.32 20.99 16.06
CA LEU A 124 -17.02 21.99 15.26
C LEU A 124 -18.39 22.39 15.87
N PRO A 125 -18.80 23.67 15.76
CA PRO A 125 -20.07 24.12 16.30
C PRO A 125 -21.27 23.49 15.59
N LYS A 126 -22.37 23.26 16.33
CA LYS A 126 -23.63 22.65 15.82
C LYS A 126 -24.26 23.41 14.63
N ILE A 127 -23.92 24.69 14.43
CA ILE A 127 -24.40 25.43 13.26
C ILE A 127 -23.89 24.82 11.94
N LEU A 128 -22.80 24.04 11.99
CA LEU A 128 -22.16 23.39 10.86
C LEU A 128 -22.38 21.86 10.86
N ASP A 129 -23.54 21.39 11.30
CA ASP A 129 -23.84 19.96 11.49
C ASP A 129 -23.47 19.05 10.29
N ALA A 130 -23.71 19.52 9.04
CA ALA A 130 -23.37 18.76 7.84
C ALA A 130 -21.86 18.69 7.59
N ILE A 131 -21.13 19.78 7.87
CA ILE A 131 -19.66 19.83 7.74
C ILE A 131 -19.03 18.98 8.84
N ALA A 132 -19.44 19.17 10.09
CA ALA A 132 -18.98 18.37 11.24
C ALA A 132 -19.14 16.86 10.99
N SER A 133 -20.34 16.47 10.54
CA SER A 133 -20.61 15.07 10.16
C SER A 133 -19.76 14.61 8.98
N GLY A 134 -19.56 15.48 7.98
CA GLY A 134 -18.73 15.19 6.80
C GLY A 134 -17.28 14.92 7.17
N PHE A 135 -16.70 15.73 8.07
CA PHE A 135 -15.34 15.52 8.60
C PHE A 135 -15.23 14.24 9.44
N MET A 136 -16.23 13.94 10.27
CA MET A 136 -16.25 12.68 11.04
C MET A 136 -16.29 11.45 10.10
N PHE A 137 -17.21 11.43 9.14
CA PHE A 137 -17.29 10.34 8.16
C PHE A 137 -16.07 10.27 7.25
N GLY A 138 -15.58 11.42 6.79
CA GLY A 138 -14.35 11.51 5.98
C GLY A 138 -13.14 10.98 6.72
N GLY A 139 -12.96 11.33 8.00
CA GLY A 139 -11.88 10.81 8.83
C GLY A 139 -11.96 9.30 9.03
N ILE A 140 -13.15 8.74 9.24
CA ILE A 140 -13.36 7.28 9.30
C ILE A 140 -12.98 6.62 7.98
N LEU A 141 -13.40 7.19 6.85
CA LEU A 141 -13.06 6.67 5.52
C LEU A 141 -11.55 6.75 5.23
N VAL A 142 -10.85 7.79 5.70
CA VAL A 142 -9.38 7.88 5.61
C VAL A 142 -8.71 6.76 6.41
N LEU A 143 -9.20 6.45 7.62
CA LEU A 143 -8.70 5.32 8.40
C LEU A 143 -8.88 4.01 7.63
N ILE A 144 -10.10 3.73 7.16
CA ILE A 144 -10.42 2.52 6.39
C ILE A 144 -9.53 2.39 5.15
N GLN A 145 -9.35 3.50 4.41
CA GLN A 145 -8.51 3.54 3.22
C GLN A 145 -7.04 3.24 3.54
N GLY A 146 -6.50 3.81 4.62
CA GLY A 146 -5.15 3.54 5.09
C GLY A 146 -4.97 2.06 5.47
N THR A 147 -5.95 1.50 6.16
CA THR A 147 -5.97 0.08 6.55
C THR A 147 -5.95 -0.83 5.33
N PHE A 148 -6.75 -0.55 4.30
CA PHE A 148 -6.73 -1.33 3.06
C PHE A 148 -5.37 -1.37 2.36
N ARG A 149 -4.54 -0.32 2.46
CA ARG A 149 -3.19 -0.31 1.83
C ARG A 149 -2.24 -1.32 2.47
N VAL A 150 -2.25 -1.45 3.80
CA VAL A 150 -1.32 -2.34 4.51
C VAL A 150 -1.86 -3.77 4.61
N PHE A 151 -3.15 -3.97 4.30
CA PHE A 151 -3.79 -5.27 4.35
C PHE A 151 -3.06 -6.33 3.51
N GLY A 152 -2.51 -5.99 2.34
CA GLY A 152 -1.75 -6.96 1.52
C GLY A 152 -0.56 -7.60 2.25
N ASP A 153 0.16 -6.79 3.02
CA ASP A 153 1.47 -7.15 3.60
C ASP A 153 1.37 -7.80 4.99
N LEU A 154 0.22 -7.68 5.65
CA LEU A 154 0.02 -8.16 7.02
C LEU A 154 -0.40 -9.63 7.04
N SER A 155 0.00 -10.35 8.09
CA SER A 155 -0.53 -11.68 8.39
C SER A 155 -2.02 -11.60 8.77
N LYS A 156 -2.76 -12.69 8.53
CA LYS A 156 -4.21 -12.76 8.81
C LYS A 156 -4.57 -12.33 10.23
N THR A 157 -3.77 -12.75 11.23
CA THR A 157 -3.98 -12.41 12.64
C THR A 157 -3.76 -10.92 12.90
N LEU A 158 -2.72 -10.32 12.30
CA LEU A 158 -2.39 -8.92 12.54
C LEU A 158 -3.44 -7.97 11.93
N ARG A 159 -4.01 -8.34 10.77
CA ARG A 159 -5.15 -7.62 10.16
C ARG A 159 -6.35 -7.54 11.13
N ALA A 160 -6.68 -8.65 11.78
CA ALA A 160 -7.79 -8.71 12.74
C ALA A 160 -7.52 -7.86 13.99
N VAL A 161 -6.29 -7.90 14.51
CA VAL A 161 -5.90 -7.10 15.69
C VAL A 161 -5.98 -5.60 15.39
N ILE A 162 -5.47 -5.14 14.23
CA ILE A 162 -5.49 -3.73 13.85
C ILE A 162 -6.93 -3.22 13.72
N LEU A 163 -7.80 -3.94 13.00
CA LEU A 163 -9.22 -3.58 12.89
C LEU A 163 -9.92 -3.55 14.26
N GLY A 164 -9.58 -4.49 15.14
CA GLY A 164 -10.11 -4.52 16.51
C GLY A 164 -9.71 -3.27 17.30
N ILE A 165 -8.45 -2.85 17.21
CA ILE A 165 -7.95 -1.64 17.87
C ILE A 165 -8.64 -0.39 17.30
N GLU A 166 -8.74 -0.26 15.97
CA GLU A 166 -9.42 0.87 15.33
C GLU A 166 -10.88 0.98 15.77
N LEU A 167 -11.60 -0.15 15.80
CA LEU A 167 -12.98 -0.20 16.27
C LEU A 167 -13.09 0.23 17.74
N ILE A 168 -12.22 -0.28 18.62
CA ILE A 168 -12.20 0.10 20.04
C ILE A 168 -11.96 1.61 20.19
N ILE A 169 -11.02 2.18 19.43
CA ILE A 169 -10.72 3.62 19.45
C ILE A 169 -11.96 4.43 19.03
N LEU A 170 -12.61 4.06 17.91
CA LEU A 170 -13.80 4.74 17.41
C LEU A 170 -14.96 4.68 18.41
N VAL A 171 -15.21 3.50 18.99
CA VAL A 171 -16.25 3.30 20.02
C VAL A 171 -15.93 4.13 21.26
N TRP A 172 -14.67 4.15 21.71
CA TRP A 172 -14.24 4.93 22.87
C TRP A 172 -14.41 6.43 22.67
N ILE A 173 -14.00 6.96 21.51
CA ILE A 173 -14.20 8.37 21.14
C ILE A 173 -15.68 8.71 21.12
N GLY A 174 -16.50 7.86 20.49
CA GLY A 174 -17.95 8.03 20.44
C GLY A 174 -18.59 8.02 21.82
N TYR A 175 -18.25 7.05 22.67
CA TYR A 175 -18.78 6.91 24.03
C TYR A 175 -18.45 8.13 24.90
N LYS A 176 -17.19 8.59 24.89
CA LYS A 176 -16.76 9.74 25.70
C LYS A 176 -17.58 11.00 25.35
N LYS A 177 -17.82 11.26 24.07
CA LYS A 177 -18.54 12.46 23.65
C LYS A 177 -20.05 12.37 23.84
N VAL A 178 -20.65 11.19 23.71
CA VAL A 178 -22.08 10.98 23.99
C VAL A 178 -22.35 11.22 25.49
N LYS A 179 -21.41 10.84 26.37
CA LYS A 179 -21.50 11.12 27.80
C LYS A 179 -21.38 12.62 28.12
N ASP A 180 -20.51 13.35 27.43
CA ASP A 180 -20.30 14.80 27.66
C ASP A 180 -21.48 15.69 27.17
N LYS A 181 -22.41 15.15 26.38
CA LYS A 181 -23.59 15.87 25.86
C LYS A 181 -24.89 15.52 26.60
N LYS A 182 -24.85 14.61 27.59
CA LYS A 182 -25.96 14.28 28.49
C LYS A 182 -25.87 15.13 29.76
#